data_AF-A0A931WFX4-F1
#
_entry.id   AF-A0A931WFX4-F1
#
_cell.length_a   1.000
_cell.length_b   1.000
_cell.length_c   1.000
_cell.angle_alpha   90.00
_cell.angle_beta   90.00
_cell.angle_gamma   90.00
#
_symmetry.space_group_name_H-M   'P 1'
#
loop_
_entity.id
_entity.type
_entity.pdbx_description
1 polymer ?
#
loop_
_entity_poly.entity_id
_entity_poly.type
_entity_poly.pdbx_seq_one_letter_code
_entity_poly.pdbx_strand_id
1 'polypeptide(L)'
;MTAAGRVWFFLLVFAPVFSWGIPPFESLYESKYGYRVNCTLCHLQNDWSLNHYGDAILALGASSDTMKNLEKIDVDKDGFATNREIEAKSNPGDASSTPEDPGLWLLEIVPIKPPLKSMALVFPQAVAFSTFEKKLSAIQMNQLEKIAGAKNIEDIDHYGVVFLAKGRDGVVGGSCYVSLRETSSKGAEMHIFFLSADPNGRIRDVDVVHSDRKILNAPDFLKRFRGLYPGEVLTMQLPKSINKKLAESIRIEFAKRAAHVDLLIGP
;
A
#
# COMPACT_ATOMS: atom_id res chain seq x y z
N MET A 1 21.36 -22.00 -54.72
CA MET A 1 21.85 -21.06 -53.67
C MET A 1 20.62 -20.45 -53.01
N THR A 2 20.20 -21.00 -51.87
CA THR A 2 18.95 -20.65 -51.18
C THR A 2 19.23 -19.61 -50.09
N ALA A 3 18.61 -18.43 -50.21
CA ALA A 3 18.70 -17.37 -49.21
C ALA A 3 17.77 -17.70 -48.03
N ALA A 4 18.37 -17.95 -46.86
CA ALA A 4 17.64 -18.16 -45.61
C ALA A 4 17.29 -16.79 -45.00
N GLY A 5 16.00 -16.46 -44.98
CA GLY A 5 15.47 -15.27 -44.29
C GLY A 5 15.53 -15.45 -42.78
N ARG A 6 16.13 -14.48 -42.09
CA ARG A 6 16.12 -14.40 -40.62
C ARG A 6 14.85 -13.69 -40.16
N VAL A 7 13.94 -14.45 -39.54
CA VAL A 7 12.80 -13.90 -38.80
C VAL A 7 13.30 -13.50 -37.41
N TRP A 8 13.24 -12.21 -37.10
CA TRP A 8 13.50 -11.69 -35.76
C TRP A 8 12.22 -11.81 -34.93
N PHE A 9 12.20 -12.77 -33.99
CA PHE A 9 11.18 -12.81 -32.93
C PHE A 9 11.58 -11.78 -31.86
N PHE A 10 10.88 -10.65 -31.82
CA PHE A 10 10.89 -9.77 -30.65
C PHE A 10 9.95 -10.36 -29.60
N LEU A 11 10.51 -10.99 -28.57
CA LEU A 11 9.76 -11.33 -27.37
C LEU A 11 9.55 -10.04 -26.56
N LEU A 12 8.33 -9.48 -26.64
CA LEU A 12 7.86 -8.44 -25.74
C LEU A 12 7.65 -9.08 -24.36
N VAL A 13 8.68 -8.98 -23.50
CA VAL A 13 8.54 -9.28 -22.08
C VAL A 13 7.85 -8.08 -21.44
N PHE A 14 6.53 -8.18 -21.25
CA PHE A 14 5.83 -7.28 -20.34
C PHE A 14 6.37 -7.54 -18.93
N ALA A 15 7.23 -6.66 -18.45
CA ALA A 15 7.52 -6.62 -17.02
C ALA A 15 6.20 -6.31 -16.31
N PRO A 16 5.75 -7.10 -15.32
CA PRO A 16 4.64 -6.69 -14.49
C PRO A 16 5.11 -5.46 -13.73
N VAL A 17 4.67 -4.29 -14.18
CA VAL A 17 4.73 -3.07 -13.39
C VAL A 17 3.78 -3.35 -12.23
N PHE A 18 4.30 -3.42 -11.02
CA PHE A 18 3.46 -3.56 -9.82
C PHE A 18 2.83 -2.20 -9.56
N SER A 19 1.51 -2.17 -9.47
CA SER A 19 0.79 -0.98 -9.02
C SER A 19 0.36 -1.10 -7.59
N TRP A 20 0.44 0.05 -6.94
CA TRP A 20 0.33 0.18 -5.53
C TRP A 20 -1.01 0.86 -5.24
N GLY A 21 -2.07 0.06 -5.20
CA GLY A 21 -3.12 0.30 -4.23
C GLY A 21 -2.59 -0.15 -2.87
N ILE A 22 -2.66 0.68 -1.83
CA ILE A 22 -2.24 0.25 -0.50
C ILE A 22 -3.34 -0.69 0.01
N PRO A 23 -3.05 -1.96 0.34
CA PRO A 23 -4.10 -2.93 0.69
C PRO A 23 -5.13 -2.48 1.75
N PRO A 24 -4.76 -1.74 2.81
CA PRO A 24 -5.73 -1.24 3.79
C PRO A 24 -6.81 -0.33 3.21
N PHE A 25 -6.54 0.36 2.08
CA PHE A 25 -7.54 1.19 1.42
C PHE A 25 -8.67 0.35 0.81
N GLU A 26 -8.38 -0.81 0.23
CA GLU A 26 -9.40 -1.73 -0.28
C GLU A 26 -10.34 -2.18 0.85
N SER A 27 -9.79 -2.55 2.02
CA SER A 27 -10.60 -2.92 3.18
C SER A 27 -11.44 -1.76 3.73
N LEU A 28 -10.89 -0.54 3.70
CA LEU A 28 -11.63 0.67 4.07
C LEU A 28 -12.78 0.93 3.09
N TYR A 29 -12.52 0.80 1.78
CA TYR A 29 -13.52 0.95 0.73
C TYR A 29 -14.63 -0.11 0.88
N GLU A 30 -14.29 -1.38 1.03
CA GLU A 30 -15.22 -2.48 1.25
C GLU A 30 -16.09 -2.24 2.49
N SER A 31 -15.48 -1.78 3.59
CA SER A 31 -16.23 -1.46 4.82
C SER A 31 -17.24 -0.33 4.62
N LYS A 32 -17.04 0.56 3.65
CA LYS A 32 -17.93 1.69 3.39
C LYS A 32 -19.00 1.36 2.35
N TYR A 33 -18.62 0.73 1.25
CA TYR A 33 -19.48 0.53 0.08
C TYR A 33 -19.99 -0.91 -0.08
N GLY A 34 -19.51 -1.85 0.73
CA GLY A 34 -20.02 -3.21 0.79
C GLY A 34 -19.55 -4.14 -0.34
N TYR A 35 -18.56 -3.73 -1.12
CA TYR A 35 -17.92 -4.59 -2.12
C TYR A 35 -16.42 -4.29 -2.26
N ARG A 36 -15.67 -5.30 -2.69
CA ARG A 36 -14.24 -5.20 -2.97
C ARG A 36 -13.97 -4.60 -4.33
N VAL A 37 -12.86 -3.89 -4.41
CA VAL A 37 -12.33 -3.22 -5.59
C VAL A 37 -10.91 -3.70 -5.83
N ASN A 38 -10.38 -3.45 -7.01
CA ASN A 38 -8.99 -3.74 -7.31
C ASN A 38 -8.19 -2.44 -7.48
N CYS A 39 -6.92 -2.58 -7.86
CA CYS A 39 -6.04 -1.44 -8.08
C CYS A 39 -6.56 -0.49 -9.17
N THR A 40 -7.40 -0.94 -10.12
CA THR A 40 -7.90 -0.08 -11.20
C THR A 40 -8.93 0.94 -10.73
N LEU A 41 -9.43 0.85 -9.49
CA LEU A 41 -10.19 1.95 -8.88
C LEU A 41 -9.38 3.25 -8.85
N CYS A 42 -8.09 3.15 -8.55
CA CYS A 42 -7.22 4.33 -8.40
C CYS A 42 -6.20 4.46 -9.54
N HIS A 43 -6.04 3.45 -10.39
CA HIS A 43 -4.97 3.38 -11.38
C HIS A 43 -5.51 3.05 -12.77
N LEU A 44 -4.88 3.59 -13.81
CA LEU A 44 -5.08 3.16 -15.18
C LEU A 44 -4.50 1.74 -15.36
N GLN A 45 -5.21 0.89 -16.10
CA GLN A 45 -4.88 -0.54 -16.23
C GLN A 45 -3.53 -0.82 -16.90
N ASN A 46 -3.05 0.07 -17.79
CA ASN A 46 -1.95 -0.24 -18.72
C ASN A 46 -0.56 0.23 -18.26
N ASP A 47 -0.49 1.34 -17.53
CA ASP A 47 0.78 1.93 -17.08
C ASP A 47 0.79 2.23 -15.59
N TRP A 48 -0.33 1.97 -14.91
CA TRP A 48 -0.51 2.18 -13.48
C TRP A 48 -0.22 3.61 -13.01
N SER A 49 -0.39 4.58 -13.90
CA SER A 49 -0.57 5.95 -13.46
C SER A 49 -1.87 6.05 -12.68
N LEU A 50 -1.96 7.04 -11.78
CA LEU A 50 -3.23 7.32 -11.12
C LEU A 50 -4.28 7.74 -12.15
N ASN A 51 -5.51 7.30 -11.94
CA ASN A 51 -6.68 7.85 -12.62
C ASN A 51 -7.21 9.06 -11.83
N HIS A 52 -8.28 9.71 -12.29
CA HIS A 52 -8.79 10.91 -11.63
C HIS A 52 -9.21 10.66 -10.17
N TYR A 53 -9.80 9.51 -9.87
CA TYR A 53 -10.17 9.11 -8.52
C TYR A 53 -8.95 8.89 -7.62
N GLY A 54 -7.95 8.17 -8.12
CA GLY A 54 -6.67 7.95 -7.45
C GLY A 54 -5.93 9.25 -7.13
N ASP A 55 -5.90 10.20 -8.06
CA ASP A 55 -5.33 11.53 -7.86
C ASP A 55 -6.07 12.31 -6.76
N ALA A 56 -7.40 12.23 -6.75
CA ALA A 56 -8.22 12.89 -5.74
C ALA A 56 -7.99 12.30 -4.33
N ILE A 57 -7.91 10.97 -4.22
CA ILE A 57 -7.55 10.26 -2.99
C ILE A 57 -6.13 10.62 -2.55
N LEU A 58 -5.16 10.66 -3.48
CA LEU A 58 -3.78 11.07 -3.18
C LEU A 58 -3.74 12.51 -2.66
N ALA A 59 -4.50 13.43 -3.27
CA ALA A 59 -4.54 14.83 -2.89
C ALA A 59 -5.15 15.05 -1.49
N LEU A 60 -6.22 14.32 -1.15
CA LEU A 60 -6.98 14.51 0.08
C LEU A 60 -6.57 13.57 1.23
N GLY A 61 -5.89 12.47 0.92
CA GLY A 61 -5.59 11.38 1.86
C GLY A 61 -6.68 10.31 1.90
N ALA A 62 -6.30 9.07 2.16
CA ALA A 62 -7.21 7.92 2.19
C ALA A 62 -7.99 7.87 3.52
N SER A 63 -9.21 8.38 3.53
CA SER A 63 -10.10 8.37 4.71
C SER A 63 -11.58 8.23 4.32
N SER A 64 -12.43 7.84 5.27
CA SER A 64 -13.88 7.76 5.08
C SER A 64 -14.48 9.11 4.74
N ASP A 65 -13.96 10.18 5.36
CA ASP A 65 -14.35 11.57 5.11
C ASP A 65 -13.94 12.02 3.72
N THR A 66 -12.74 11.68 3.26
CA THR A 66 -12.31 11.93 1.88
C THR A 66 -13.27 11.27 0.90
N MET A 67 -13.54 9.98 1.07
CA MET A 67 -14.47 9.26 0.19
C MET A 67 -15.87 9.90 0.20
N LYS A 68 -16.34 10.40 1.36
CA LYS A 68 -17.63 11.10 1.48
C LYS A 68 -17.64 12.46 0.79
N ASN A 69 -16.50 13.15 0.76
CA ASN A 69 -16.37 14.39 0.03
C ASN A 69 -16.36 14.13 -1.48
N LEU A 70 -15.68 13.06 -1.92
CA LEU A 70 -15.61 12.66 -3.33
C LEU A 70 -16.98 12.24 -3.88
N GLU A 71 -17.83 11.59 -3.08
CA GLU A 71 -19.19 11.18 -3.45
C GLU A 71 -20.03 12.28 -4.14
N LYS A 72 -19.79 13.55 -3.81
CA LYS A 72 -20.59 14.69 -4.30
C LYS A 72 -20.04 15.35 -5.56
N ILE A 73 -18.90 14.90 -6.05
CA ILE A 73 -18.24 15.48 -7.21
C ILE A 73 -18.14 14.46 -8.34
N ASP A 74 -18.16 14.99 -9.54
CA ASP A 74 -17.86 14.29 -10.78
C ASP A 74 -16.33 14.41 -10.99
N VAL A 75 -15.62 13.33 -10.65
CA VAL A 75 -14.16 13.35 -10.50
C VAL A 75 -13.46 13.29 -11.86
N ASP A 76 -13.96 12.46 -12.77
CA ASP A 76 -13.43 12.27 -14.12
C ASP A 76 -14.16 13.10 -15.20
N LYS A 77 -15.23 13.81 -14.82
CA LYS A 77 -15.98 14.78 -15.63
C LYS A 77 -16.80 14.13 -16.73
N ASP A 78 -17.34 12.95 -16.47
CA ASP A 78 -18.19 12.20 -17.40
C ASP A 78 -19.68 12.62 -17.33
N GLY A 79 -20.04 13.49 -16.37
CA GLY A 79 -21.39 13.99 -16.15
C GLY A 79 -22.13 13.32 -14.98
N PHE A 80 -21.52 12.36 -14.30
CA PHE A 80 -22.10 11.66 -13.15
C PHE A 80 -21.31 11.95 -11.86
N ALA A 81 -22.04 12.03 -10.75
CA ALA A 81 -21.38 12.17 -9.45
C ALA A 81 -20.84 10.81 -8.99
N THR A 82 -19.67 10.83 -8.33
CA THR A 82 -18.98 9.63 -7.82
C THR A 82 -19.90 8.68 -7.04
N ASN A 83 -20.85 9.20 -6.26
CA ASN A 83 -21.76 8.33 -5.50
C ASN A 83 -22.66 7.48 -6.42
N ARG A 84 -23.15 8.06 -7.52
CA ARG A 84 -23.99 7.35 -8.50
C ARG A 84 -23.17 6.28 -9.21
N GLU A 85 -21.93 6.59 -9.54
CA GLU A 85 -20.99 5.64 -10.14
C GLU A 85 -20.70 4.46 -9.22
N ILE A 86 -20.36 4.74 -7.96
CA ILE A 86 -20.10 3.72 -6.94
C ILE A 86 -21.34 2.82 -6.72
N GLU A 87 -22.54 3.40 -6.68
CA GLU A 87 -23.81 2.67 -6.56
C GLU A 87 -24.07 1.76 -7.76
N ALA A 88 -23.75 2.24 -8.97
CA ALA A 88 -23.84 1.48 -10.22
C ALA A 88 -22.66 0.52 -10.44
N LYS A 89 -21.66 0.55 -9.56
CA LYS A 89 -20.38 -0.17 -9.68
C LYS A 89 -19.62 0.17 -10.96
N SER A 90 -19.74 1.41 -11.43
CA SER A 90 -18.83 1.99 -12.42
C SER A 90 -17.60 2.58 -11.73
N ASN A 91 -16.53 2.85 -12.48
CA ASN A 91 -15.25 3.30 -11.97
C ASN A 91 -15.19 4.84 -11.94
N PRO A 92 -15.26 5.49 -10.76
CA PRO A 92 -15.35 6.95 -10.64
C PRO A 92 -14.09 7.74 -11.04
N GLY A 93 -13.11 7.05 -11.62
CA GLY A 93 -11.90 7.67 -12.17
C GLY A 93 -11.70 7.42 -13.66
N ASP A 94 -12.67 6.79 -14.33
CA ASP A 94 -12.61 6.41 -15.73
C ASP A 94 -13.89 6.84 -16.44
N ALA A 95 -13.81 7.94 -17.20
CA ALA A 95 -14.95 8.54 -17.90
C ALA A 95 -15.59 7.63 -18.97
N SER A 96 -15.00 6.46 -19.26
CA SER A 96 -15.62 5.44 -20.11
C SER A 96 -16.49 4.44 -19.33
N SER A 97 -16.41 4.44 -17.99
CA SER A 97 -17.14 3.58 -17.06
C SER A 97 -18.25 4.39 -16.40
N THR A 98 -19.41 4.44 -17.04
CA THR A 98 -20.55 5.24 -16.57
C THR A 98 -21.56 4.38 -15.80
N PRO A 99 -22.52 4.97 -15.06
CA PRO A 99 -23.58 4.20 -14.41
C PRO A 99 -24.42 3.33 -15.36
N GLU A 100 -24.57 3.77 -16.62
CA GLU A 100 -25.30 3.04 -17.66
C GLU A 100 -24.43 2.01 -18.40
N ASP A 101 -23.11 2.20 -18.42
CA ASP A 101 -22.13 1.25 -18.95
C ASP A 101 -20.92 1.13 -18.01
N PRO A 102 -21.03 0.35 -16.91
CA PRO A 102 -19.96 0.25 -15.94
C PRO A 102 -18.69 -0.43 -16.48
N GLY A 103 -18.76 -1.10 -17.64
CA GLY A 103 -17.65 -1.88 -18.16
C GLY A 103 -17.27 -3.07 -17.25
N LEU A 104 -16.05 -3.59 -17.46
CA LEU A 104 -15.59 -4.87 -16.88
C LEU A 104 -14.44 -4.70 -15.87
N TRP A 105 -14.32 -3.54 -15.23
CA TRP A 105 -13.18 -3.23 -14.36
C TRP A 105 -13.16 -4.04 -13.04
N LEU A 106 -14.32 -4.53 -12.57
CA LEU A 106 -14.45 -5.37 -11.37
C LEU A 106 -14.32 -6.88 -11.63
N LEU A 107 -14.17 -7.34 -12.88
CA LEU A 107 -14.14 -8.77 -13.19
C LEU A 107 -12.92 -9.50 -12.60
N GLU A 108 -11.80 -8.79 -12.45
CA GLU A 108 -10.56 -9.35 -11.91
C GLU A 108 -10.16 -8.61 -10.63
N ILE A 109 -10.75 -9.01 -9.50
CA ILE A 109 -10.20 -8.64 -8.19
C ILE A 109 -8.95 -9.50 -7.97
N VAL A 110 -7.83 -9.04 -8.52
CA VAL A 110 -6.53 -9.70 -8.33
C VAL A 110 -6.09 -9.42 -6.89
N PRO A 111 -5.92 -10.44 -6.03
CA PRO A 111 -5.42 -10.22 -4.68
C PRO A 111 -4.04 -9.56 -4.75
N ILE A 112 -3.80 -8.59 -3.87
CA ILE A 112 -2.50 -7.93 -3.80
C ILE A 112 -1.45 -9.00 -3.50
N LYS A 113 -0.48 -9.12 -4.41
CA LYS A 113 0.54 -10.16 -4.32
C LYS A 113 1.66 -9.69 -3.39
N PRO A 114 2.13 -10.54 -2.46
CA PRO A 114 3.35 -10.26 -1.73
C PRO A 114 4.55 -10.19 -2.68
N PRO A 115 5.55 -9.34 -2.42
CA PRO A 115 6.85 -9.39 -3.10
C PRO A 115 7.64 -10.63 -2.61
N LEU A 116 7.25 -11.80 -3.14
CA LEU A 116 7.74 -13.11 -2.69
C LEU A 116 9.27 -13.22 -2.65
N LYS A 117 9.97 -12.60 -3.62
CA LYS A 117 11.44 -12.60 -3.67
C LYS A 117 12.04 -11.89 -2.45
N SER A 118 11.56 -10.69 -2.13
CA SER A 118 12.00 -9.96 -0.93
C SER A 118 11.67 -10.73 0.34
N MET A 119 10.44 -11.24 0.45
CA MET A 119 10.02 -12.00 1.63
C MET A 119 10.84 -13.28 1.85
N ALA A 120 11.17 -14.02 0.78
CA ALA A 120 11.99 -15.22 0.87
C ALA A 120 13.43 -14.94 1.32
N LEU A 121 13.98 -13.76 0.98
CA LEU A 121 15.30 -13.33 1.47
C LEU A 121 15.26 -13.00 2.97
N VAL A 122 14.19 -12.36 3.43
CA VAL A 122 14.04 -11.96 4.84
C VAL A 122 13.65 -13.14 5.74
N PHE A 123 12.84 -14.07 5.24
CA PHE A 123 12.33 -15.24 5.96
C PHE A 123 12.74 -16.55 5.26
N PRO A 124 14.04 -16.91 5.24
CA PRO A 124 14.53 -18.11 4.54
C PRO A 124 13.98 -19.43 5.11
N GLN A 125 13.46 -19.40 6.33
CA GLN A 125 12.81 -20.54 6.99
C GLN A 125 11.32 -20.71 6.63
N ALA A 126 10.74 -19.78 5.87
CA ALA A 126 9.35 -19.87 5.45
C ALA A 126 9.17 -20.98 4.40
N VAL A 127 8.15 -21.79 4.60
CA VAL A 127 7.70 -22.84 3.66
C VAL A 127 6.52 -22.39 2.83
N ALA A 128 5.82 -21.34 3.24
CA ALA A 128 4.70 -20.75 2.52
C ALA A 128 4.53 -19.26 2.82
N PHE A 129 3.91 -18.55 1.88
CA PHE A 129 3.49 -17.16 2.03
C PHE A 129 2.00 -17.03 1.78
N SER A 130 1.32 -16.17 2.53
CA SER A 130 -0.12 -15.90 2.36
C SER A 130 -0.49 -14.50 2.82
N THR A 131 -1.54 -13.91 2.27
CA THR A 131 -2.08 -12.63 2.77
C THR A 131 -3.02 -12.88 3.97
N PHE A 132 -2.95 -12.01 4.98
CA PHE A 132 -3.86 -11.96 6.11
C PHE A 132 -4.40 -10.55 6.28
N GLU A 133 -5.72 -10.42 6.20
CA GLU A 133 -6.45 -9.15 6.30
C GLU A 133 -7.38 -9.21 7.51
N LYS A 134 -7.32 -8.20 8.37
CA LYS A 134 -8.18 -8.14 9.55
C LYS A 134 -8.39 -6.70 10.01
N LYS A 135 -9.63 -6.36 10.34
CA LYS A 135 -9.95 -5.15 11.09
C LYS A 135 -9.49 -5.31 12.54
N LEU A 136 -8.70 -4.36 13.03
CA LEU A 136 -8.25 -4.33 14.42
C LEU A 136 -9.45 -4.16 15.36
N SER A 137 -9.44 -4.91 16.45
CA SER A 137 -10.39 -4.72 17.56
C SER A 137 -10.10 -3.42 18.31
N ALA A 138 -11.04 -2.94 19.12
CA ALA A 138 -10.83 -1.76 19.95
C ALA A 138 -9.62 -1.88 20.90
N ILE A 139 -9.33 -3.09 21.41
CA ILE A 139 -8.15 -3.35 22.25
C ILE A 139 -6.87 -3.16 21.42
N GLN A 140 -6.81 -3.75 20.23
CA GLN A 140 -5.66 -3.62 19.33
C GLN A 140 -5.47 -2.17 18.86
N MET A 141 -6.56 -1.44 18.58
CA MET A 141 -6.48 -0.02 18.24
C MET A 141 -5.92 0.82 19.37
N ASN A 142 -6.37 0.61 20.61
CA ASN A 142 -5.81 1.29 21.78
C ASN A 142 -4.32 0.97 21.97
N GLN A 143 -3.87 -0.24 21.64
CA GLN A 143 -2.45 -0.60 21.67
C GLN A 143 -1.67 0.12 20.57
N LEU A 144 -2.21 0.15 19.34
CA LEU A 144 -1.61 0.87 18.22
C LEU A 144 -1.49 2.37 18.51
N GLU A 145 -2.51 2.99 19.11
CA GLU A 145 -2.49 4.40 19.53
C GLU A 145 -1.42 4.70 20.59
N LYS A 146 -1.20 3.79 21.54
CA LYS A 146 -0.13 3.94 22.53
C LYS A 146 1.26 3.88 21.91
N ILE A 147 1.41 3.07 20.85
CA ILE A 147 2.65 2.97 20.10
C ILE A 147 2.82 4.22 19.25
N ALA A 148 1.93 4.47 18.29
CA ALA A 148 2.10 5.51 17.27
C ALA A 148 1.76 6.94 17.75
N GLY A 149 1.11 7.07 18.90
CA GLY A 149 0.47 8.29 19.38
C GLY A 149 -0.92 8.48 18.74
N ALA A 150 -1.95 8.65 19.56
CA ALA A 150 -3.35 8.68 19.12
C ALA A 150 -3.68 9.70 18.01
N LYS A 151 -2.96 10.84 17.95
CA LYS A 151 -3.15 11.87 16.91
C LYS A 151 -2.68 11.45 15.52
N ASN A 152 -2.05 10.28 15.40
CA ASN A 152 -1.41 9.80 14.17
C ASN A 152 -2.08 8.53 13.59
N ILE A 153 -3.26 8.18 14.11
CA ILE A 153 -4.06 7.07 13.60
C ILE A 153 -5.01 7.59 12.52
N GLU A 154 -4.97 6.94 11.37
CA GLU A 154 -5.84 7.19 10.23
C GLU A 154 -6.90 6.08 10.11
N ASP A 155 -7.98 6.34 9.36
CA ASP A 155 -9.04 5.34 9.13
C ASP A 155 -8.48 4.03 8.56
N ILE A 156 -7.52 4.13 7.64
CA ILE A 156 -6.86 2.97 7.04
C ILE A 156 -6.08 2.12 8.06
N ASP A 157 -5.67 2.69 9.19
CA ASP A 157 -4.91 1.96 10.23
C ASP A 157 -5.78 0.98 11.02
N HIS A 158 -7.11 1.11 10.91
CA HIS A 158 -8.04 0.12 11.46
C HIS A 158 -8.00 -1.20 10.71
N TYR A 159 -7.45 -1.22 9.49
CA TYR A 159 -7.41 -2.39 8.62
C TYR A 159 -5.96 -2.85 8.46
N GLY A 160 -5.62 -3.92 9.16
CA GLY A 160 -4.30 -4.53 9.04
C GLY A 160 -4.27 -5.50 7.86
N VAL A 161 -3.32 -5.29 6.95
CA VAL A 161 -2.99 -6.25 5.89
C VAL A 161 -1.53 -6.66 6.03
N VAL A 162 -1.31 -7.94 6.31
CA VAL A 162 0.01 -8.53 6.53
C VAL A 162 0.20 -9.71 5.60
N PHE A 163 1.28 -9.70 4.85
CA PHE A 163 1.77 -10.86 4.12
C PHE A 163 2.54 -11.75 5.08
N LEU A 164 1.94 -12.88 5.45
CA LEU A 164 2.50 -13.84 6.39
C LEU A 164 3.63 -14.64 5.75
N ALA A 165 4.72 -14.80 6.49
CA ALA A 165 5.72 -15.84 6.27
C ALA A 165 5.44 -17.00 7.25
N LYS A 166 5.10 -18.17 6.73
CA LYS A 166 4.80 -19.37 7.54
C LYS A 166 5.96 -20.34 7.48
N GLY A 167 6.56 -20.64 8.63
CA GLY A 167 7.50 -21.74 8.80
C GLY A 167 6.79 -23.06 9.07
N ARG A 168 7.54 -24.10 9.43
CA ARG A 168 6.98 -25.42 9.77
C ARG A 168 6.13 -25.40 11.04
N ASP A 169 6.56 -24.61 12.02
CA ASP A 169 5.99 -24.60 13.38
C ASP A 169 5.07 -23.40 13.64
N GLY A 170 4.73 -22.61 12.62
CA GLY A 170 3.86 -21.45 12.74
C GLY A 170 4.31 -20.24 11.92
N VAL A 171 3.76 -19.07 12.25
CA VAL A 171 4.12 -17.81 11.60
C VAL A 171 5.49 -17.36 12.10
N VAL A 172 6.43 -17.14 11.17
CA VAL A 172 7.80 -16.71 11.49
C VAL A 172 8.01 -15.21 11.32
N GLY A 173 7.02 -14.52 10.77
CA GLY A 173 6.98 -13.07 10.61
C GLY A 173 5.93 -12.65 9.59
N GLY A 174 5.89 -11.36 9.33
CA GLY A 174 4.99 -10.77 8.37
C GLY A 174 5.58 -9.52 7.75
N SER A 175 5.02 -9.14 6.61
CA SER A 175 5.40 -7.93 5.91
C SER A 175 4.18 -7.11 5.51
N CYS A 176 4.35 -5.80 5.39
CA CYS A 176 3.28 -4.86 5.08
C CYS A 176 3.82 -3.69 4.25
N TYR A 177 2.94 -3.10 3.44
CA TYR A 177 3.26 -1.86 2.75
C TYR A 177 3.26 -0.69 3.73
N VAL A 178 4.26 0.16 3.60
CA VAL A 178 4.31 1.47 4.24
C VAL A 178 4.20 2.50 3.13
N SER A 179 3.26 3.43 3.24
CA SER A 179 3.15 4.54 2.30
C SER A 179 3.37 5.84 3.03
N LEU A 180 4.27 6.65 2.49
CA LEU A 180 4.57 7.98 2.99
C LEU A 180 4.17 8.98 1.93
N ARG A 181 3.54 10.06 2.36
CA ARG A 181 3.21 11.19 1.50
C ARG A 181 4.07 12.39 1.90
N GLU A 182 4.77 12.96 0.92
CA GLU A 182 5.51 14.20 1.08
C GLU A 182 4.87 15.28 0.21
N THR A 183 4.26 16.29 0.84
CA THR A 183 3.76 17.47 0.12
C THR A 183 4.85 18.52 0.00
N SER A 184 5.12 18.97 -1.23
CA SER A 184 6.04 20.05 -1.55
C SER A 184 5.36 21.11 -2.43
N SER A 185 6.06 22.21 -2.72
CA SER A 185 5.60 23.22 -3.69
C SER A 185 5.47 22.67 -5.12
N LYS A 186 6.07 21.52 -5.42
CA LYS A 186 6.00 20.85 -6.73
C LYS A 186 4.87 19.83 -6.82
N GLY A 187 4.12 19.62 -5.74
CA GLY A 187 3.08 18.60 -5.64
C GLY A 187 3.32 17.61 -4.51
N ALA A 188 2.48 16.58 -4.45
CA ALA A 188 2.62 15.47 -3.52
C ALA A 188 3.48 14.36 -4.15
N GLU A 189 4.55 13.96 -3.46
CA GLU A 189 5.36 12.79 -3.77
C GLU A 189 4.90 11.63 -2.87
N MET A 190 4.84 10.42 -3.43
CA MET A 190 4.58 9.20 -2.66
C MET A 190 5.86 8.39 -2.52
N HIS A 191 6.08 7.80 -1.36
CA HIS A 191 7.15 6.84 -1.14
C HIS A 191 6.56 5.56 -0.55
N ILE A 192 6.86 4.44 -1.17
CA ILE A 192 6.32 3.14 -0.81
C ILE A 192 7.49 2.27 -0.39
N PHE A 193 7.33 1.64 0.77
CA PHE A 193 8.26 0.69 1.32
C PHE A 193 7.53 -0.61 1.60
N PHE A 194 8.32 -1.67 1.68
CA PHE A 194 7.89 -2.96 2.17
C PHE A 194 8.62 -3.25 3.47
N LEU A 195 7.91 -3.18 4.59
CA LEU A 195 8.47 -3.41 5.92
C LEU A 195 8.19 -4.84 6.32
N SER A 196 9.24 -5.57 6.72
CA SER A 196 9.15 -6.93 7.22
C SER A 196 9.52 -6.96 8.70
N ALA A 197 8.72 -7.63 9.52
CA ALA A 197 8.95 -7.76 10.95
C ALA A 197 8.71 -9.20 11.44
N ASP A 198 9.30 -9.55 12.57
CA ASP A 198 8.98 -10.80 13.26
C ASP A 198 7.63 -10.71 14.00
N PRO A 199 7.11 -11.82 14.57
CA PRO A 199 5.82 -11.83 15.24
C PRO A 199 5.71 -10.90 16.46
N ASN A 200 6.81 -10.35 16.97
CA ASN A 200 6.80 -9.38 18.07
C ASN A 200 6.99 -7.93 17.56
N GLY A 201 6.79 -7.71 16.26
CA GLY A 201 6.94 -6.40 15.63
C GLY A 201 8.38 -5.91 15.50
N ARG A 202 9.39 -6.75 15.75
CA ARG A 202 10.79 -6.34 15.56
C ARG A 202 11.11 -6.32 14.06
N ILE A 203 11.54 -5.17 13.56
CA ILE A 203 11.80 -5.00 12.13
C ILE A 203 12.98 -5.89 11.71
N ARG A 204 12.74 -6.72 10.70
CA ARG A 204 13.74 -7.59 10.06
C ARG A 204 14.40 -6.90 8.88
N ASP A 205 13.60 -6.26 8.03
CA ASP A 205 14.10 -5.51 6.90
C ASP A 205 13.09 -4.46 6.40
N VAL A 206 13.60 -3.51 5.62
CA VAL A 206 12.79 -2.53 4.88
C VAL A 206 13.33 -2.44 3.47
N ASP A 207 12.49 -2.76 2.49
CA ASP A 207 12.79 -2.59 1.07
C ASP A 207 12.10 -1.35 0.52
N VAL A 208 12.75 -0.66 -0.41
CA VAL A 208 12.07 0.38 -1.19
C VAL A 208 11.32 -0.27 -2.33
N VAL A 209 10.05 0.07 -2.38
CA VAL A 209 9.15 -0.31 -3.46
C VAL A 209 9.13 0.79 -4.52
N HIS A 210 8.93 2.03 -4.08
CA HIS A 210 8.92 3.20 -4.95
C HIS A 210 9.39 4.43 -4.17
N SER A 211 10.39 5.14 -4.69
CA SER A 211 10.75 6.48 -4.21
C SER A 211 11.73 7.15 -5.16
N ASP A 212 11.47 8.39 -5.56
CA ASP A 212 12.42 9.20 -6.33
C ASP A 212 13.52 9.84 -5.46
N ARG A 213 13.40 9.72 -4.12
CA ARG A 213 14.38 10.25 -3.17
C ARG A 213 15.56 9.28 -3.06
N LYS A 214 16.70 9.66 -3.62
CA LYS A 214 17.95 8.87 -3.52
C LYS A 214 18.31 8.48 -2.07
N ILE A 215 18.10 9.39 -1.10
CA ILE A 215 18.42 9.11 0.31
C ILE A 215 17.55 8.00 0.90
N LEU A 216 16.29 7.88 0.48
CA LEU A 216 15.37 6.84 0.97
C LEU A 216 15.68 5.47 0.36
N ASN A 217 16.34 5.45 -0.81
CA ASN A 217 16.82 4.25 -1.49
C ASN A 217 18.21 3.80 -1.00
N ALA A 218 18.89 4.60 -0.18
CA ALA A 218 20.24 4.27 0.26
C ALA A 218 20.22 3.05 1.20
N PRO A 219 21.03 2.00 0.95
CA PRO A 219 21.09 0.83 1.84
C PRO A 219 21.40 1.18 3.29
N ASP A 220 22.25 2.18 3.52
CA ASP A 220 22.61 2.64 4.88
C ASP A 220 21.48 3.41 5.57
N PHE A 221 20.52 3.95 4.81
CA PHE A 221 19.29 4.51 5.38
C PHE A 221 18.37 3.37 5.83
N LEU A 222 18.09 2.41 4.94
CA LEU A 222 17.16 1.29 5.20
C LEU A 222 17.63 0.38 6.34
N LYS A 223 18.94 0.09 6.41
CA LYS A 223 19.51 -0.76 7.46
C LYS A 223 19.34 -0.21 8.88
N ARG A 224 19.10 1.09 9.04
CA ARG A 224 18.91 1.73 10.36
C ARG A 224 17.67 1.24 11.10
N PHE A 225 16.68 0.72 10.39
CA PHE A 225 15.44 0.23 10.99
C PHE A 225 15.57 -1.22 11.47
N ARG A 226 16.57 -1.97 10.98
CA ARG A 226 16.73 -3.39 11.29
C ARG A 226 16.99 -3.60 12.78
N GLY A 227 16.23 -4.51 13.37
CA GLY A 227 16.32 -4.87 14.77
C GLY A 227 15.62 -3.92 15.73
N LEU A 228 14.99 -2.85 15.24
CA LEU A 228 14.23 -1.92 16.07
C LEU A 228 12.80 -2.41 16.31
N TYR A 229 12.29 -2.15 17.50
CA TYR A 229 10.87 -2.23 17.85
C TYR A 229 10.14 -0.91 17.51
N PRO A 230 8.80 -0.92 17.39
CA PRO A 230 8.02 0.28 17.07
C PRO A 230 8.35 1.51 17.93
N GLY A 231 8.52 1.34 19.25
CA GLY A 231 8.88 2.44 20.16
C GLY A 231 10.27 3.04 19.91
N GLU A 232 11.22 2.21 19.48
CA GLU A 232 12.59 2.66 19.16
C GLU A 232 12.62 3.43 17.84
N VAL A 233 11.83 3.00 16.85
CA VAL A 233 11.67 3.72 15.57
C VAL A 233 11.17 5.15 15.81
N LEU A 234 10.26 5.37 16.77
CA LEU A 234 9.71 6.70 17.05
C LEU A 234 10.75 7.69 17.59
N THR A 235 11.79 7.18 18.27
CA THR A 235 12.82 8.02 18.91
C THR A 235 14.12 8.07 18.13
N MET A 236 14.26 7.27 17.06
CA MET A 236 15.47 7.21 16.26
C MET A 236 15.78 8.55 15.59
N GLN A 237 17.07 8.83 15.41
CA GLN A 237 17.53 9.97 14.65
C GLN A 237 17.71 9.61 13.17
N LEU A 238 17.03 10.34 12.30
CA LEU A 238 17.17 10.21 10.85
C LEU A 238 18.19 11.24 10.30
N PRO A 239 18.80 10.99 9.12
CA PRO A 239 19.73 11.91 8.50
C PRO A 239 19.15 13.32 8.38
N LYS A 240 19.97 14.34 8.69
CA LYS A 240 19.57 15.77 8.61
C LYS A 240 19.16 16.21 7.19
N SER A 241 19.53 15.45 6.17
CA SER A 241 19.12 15.68 4.78
C SER A 241 17.64 15.36 4.53
N ILE A 242 16.98 14.64 5.43
CA ILE A 242 15.54 14.40 5.40
C ILE A 242 14.88 15.54 6.18
N ASN A 243 13.92 16.23 5.56
CA ASN A 243 13.23 17.32 6.25
C ASN A 243 12.43 16.78 7.46
N LYS A 244 12.19 17.67 8.44
CA LYS A 244 11.60 17.28 9.73
C LYS A 244 10.23 16.61 9.59
N LYS A 245 9.37 17.10 8.68
CA LYS A 245 8.01 16.56 8.47
C LYS A 245 8.07 15.14 7.91
N LEU A 246 8.85 14.92 6.86
CA LEU A 246 9.05 13.59 6.28
C LEU A 246 9.71 12.64 7.30
N ALA A 247 10.69 13.12 8.07
CA ALA A 247 11.33 12.32 9.11
C ALA A 247 10.36 11.89 10.23
N GLU A 248 9.38 12.72 10.56
CA GLU A 248 8.30 12.38 11.49
C GLU A 248 7.35 11.34 10.88
N SER A 249 6.90 11.54 9.64
CA SER A 249 6.06 10.57 8.92
C SER A 249 6.73 9.20 8.79
N ILE A 250 8.02 9.14 8.43
CA ILE A 250 8.78 7.88 8.36
C ILE A 250 8.70 7.14 9.69
N ARG A 251 8.99 7.82 10.80
CA ARG A 251 9.03 7.19 12.12
C ARG A 251 7.66 6.66 12.55
N ILE A 252 6.62 7.48 12.37
CA ILE A 252 5.25 7.12 12.72
C ILE A 252 4.75 5.95 11.88
N GLU A 253 4.84 6.05 10.55
CA GLU A 253 4.31 5.02 9.66
C GLU A 253 5.05 3.69 9.80
N PHE A 254 6.38 3.71 9.95
CA PHE A 254 7.15 2.49 10.15
C PHE A 254 6.81 1.83 11.49
N ALA A 255 6.65 2.63 12.56
CA ALA A 255 6.22 2.12 13.86
C ALA A 255 4.82 1.53 13.80
N LYS A 256 3.86 2.19 13.13
CA LYS A 256 2.49 1.66 12.92
C LYS A 256 2.51 0.32 12.21
N ARG A 257 3.23 0.21 11.09
CA ARG A 257 3.26 -1.01 10.28
C ARG A 257 3.98 -2.17 10.97
N ALA A 258 5.05 -1.90 11.72
CA ALA A 258 5.68 -2.90 12.57
C ALA A 258 4.74 -3.36 13.70
N ALA A 259 4.00 -2.45 14.32
CA ALA A 259 2.98 -2.79 15.32
C ALA A 259 1.79 -3.55 14.73
N HIS A 260 1.38 -3.29 13.49
CA HIS A 260 0.35 -4.09 12.82
C HIS A 260 0.77 -5.55 12.69
N VAL A 261 2.05 -5.83 12.42
CA VAL A 261 2.55 -7.21 12.41
C VAL A 261 2.38 -7.82 13.81
N ASP A 262 2.92 -7.19 14.85
CA ASP A 262 2.79 -7.65 16.25
C ASP A 262 1.32 -7.92 16.64
N LEU A 263 0.44 -6.94 16.44
CA LEU A 263 -0.95 -7.01 16.86
C LEU A 263 -1.76 -8.07 16.10
N LEU A 264 -1.39 -8.40 14.86
CA LEU A 264 -2.15 -9.33 14.03
C LEU A 264 -1.63 -10.77 14.08
N ILE A 265 -0.33 -10.95 14.27
CA ILE A 265 0.32 -12.26 14.15
C ILE A 265 1.14 -12.66 15.38
N GLY A 266 1.27 -11.75 16.35
CA GLY A 266 1.83 -12.04 17.66
C GLY A 266 0.95 -13.01 18.46
N PRO A 267 1.51 -13.59 19.54
CA PRO A 267 0.84 -14.58 20.39
C PRO A 267 -0.36 -14.03 21.17
#